data_AF-A0A522F8M4-F1
#
_entry.id   AF-A0A522F8M4-F1
#
_cell.length_a   1.000
_cell.length_b   1.000
_cell.length_c   1.000
_cell.angle_alpha   90.00
_cell.angle_beta   90.00
_cell.angle_gamma   90.00
#
_symmetry.space_group_name_H-M   'P 1'
#
loop_
_entity.id
_entity.type
_entity.pdbx_description
1 polymer ?
#
loop_
_entity_poly.entity_id
_entity_poly.type
_entity_poly.pdbx_seq_one_letter_code
_entity_poly.pdbx_strand_id
1 'polypeptide(L)'
;MPLNVAEFIQDFIHADYFMQNEKMESFISIELQPLQKSEFVNIMNELLKSTSNTSPEYPSVLFLAGWSHIYLHEKCDSKQAIAHFTEAGEFNHPLSWLFLASFLWLGYSVKSEQYRKAVTLTEKAISAKCTLAMVVKAEAYVTGAHSTPVCRKTASDLYDLAITYNSTAAMCGRGIMYEQDGDLAAATALFDRAVMLGSSVGQYERGRLYEKAGDKLMAEQYYDQAIAKGNSKAMLAKTNLLLEKGDKVAAIELLDRAYQNKNNTEAKFKRAQLFEEAGDFETATSFYEDCAKKLPAAKVALAKILWNGNGFPQDRQKALSLCKEALDKGFTEMPPLIRGLIEEEKGNYALACEFYNQGVLANDPEAMVLRAKLHLSNRGGPRNQKSAEELLDKAITLNSTEAMYMRANQFLIDKKKVSSADKEKATKLYDQAIALGHFSSLHKRAELYKETDTTMNHMRARVLFTLADAFPKRALLHEDSGVYTLMVSGNDESISLDSFYALGRTLQFLKTLPQNFAKVALIKKNIFDAVNTHIITKYPLDDNFYAKISKLSSGVIDGIVFLLKEYALEKYNEEGYRELQRV
;
A
#
# COMPACT_ATOMS: atom_id res chain seq x y z
N MET A 1 27.53 -5.20 25.13
CA MET A 1 27.71 -3.95 25.90
C MET A 1 27.47 -2.78 24.96
N PRO A 2 26.86 -1.67 25.40
CA PRO A 2 26.78 -0.48 24.57
C PRO A 2 28.21 -0.02 24.24
N LEU A 3 28.45 0.32 22.97
CA LEU A 3 29.75 0.83 22.52
C LEU A 3 30.12 2.09 23.31
N ASN A 4 31.31 2.10 23.91
CA ASN A 4 31.90 3.30 24.49
C ASN A 4 32.52 4.13 23.36
N VAL A 5 31.88 5.27 23.05
CA VAL A 5 32.27 6.13 21.92
C VAL A 5 33.66 6.72 22.12
N ALA A 6 33.96 7.20 23.32
CA ALA A 6 35.26 7.78 23.65
C ALA A 6 36.38 6.76 23.52
N GLU A 7 36.16 5.54 24.02
CA GLU A 7 37.11 4.43 23.92
C GLU A 7 37.36 4.05 22.46
N PHE A 8 36.30 3.94 21.64
CA PHE A 8 36.46 3.68 20.20
C PHE A 8 37.30 4.76 19.50
N ILE A 9 37.01 6.05 19.73
CA ILE A 9 37.74 7.15 19.09
C ILE A 9 39.22 7.10 19.50
N GLN A 10 39.50 6.95 20.79
CA GLN A 10 40.87 6.85 21.32
C GLN A 10 41.63 5.66 20.73
N ASP A 11 40.99 4.50 20.71
CA ASP A 11 41.52 3.29 20.12
C ASP A 11 41.80 3.42 18.63
N PHE A 12 40.95 4.15 17.90
CA PHE A 12 41.07 4.33 16.46
C PHE A 12 42.23 5.26 16.12
N ILE A 13 42.32 6.43 16.76
CA ILE A 13 43.32 7.45 16.40
C ILE A 13 44.76 7.00 16.70
N HIS A 14 44.96 6.14 17.71
CA HIS A 14 46.27 5.58 18.07
C HIS A 14 46.60 4.26 17.37
N ALA A 15 45.65 3.66 16.66
CA ALA A 15 45.88 2.44 15.91
C ALA A 15 46.67 2.72 14.62
N ASP A 16 47.47 1.75 14.19
CA ASP A 16 48.05 1.78 12.84
C ASP A 16 46.95 1.65 11.77
N TYR A 17 47.27 1.99 10.52
CA TYR A 17 46.30 1.96 9.43
C TYR A 17 45.72 0.56 9.15
N PHE A 18 46.43 -0.50 9.52
CA PHE A 18 45.93 -1.87 9.36
C PHE A 18 44.80 -2.14 10.38
N MET A 19 45.06 -1.87 11.65
CA MET A 19 44.11 -1.98 12.75
C MET A 19 42.92 -1.03 12.60
N GLN A 20 43.14 0.17 12.05
CA GLN A 20 42.07 1.10 11.73
C GLN A 20 41.10 0.54 10.68
N ASN A 21 41.57 -0.22 9.69
CA ASN A 21 40.67 -0.86 8.73
C ASN A 21 39.73 -1.85 9.43
N GLU A 22 40.27 -2.69 10.32
CA GLU A 22 39.47 -3.67 11.08
C GLU A 22 38.47 -2.99 12.02
N LYS A 23 38.95 -1.98 12.78
CA LYS A 23 38.09 -1.17 13.64
C LYS A 23 36.99 -0.49 12.84
N MET A 24 37.30 0.07 11.67
CA MET A 24 36.30 0.71 10.81
C MET A 24 35.30 -0.29 10.20
N GLU A 25 35.77 -1.44 9.72
CA GLU A 25 34.91 -2.53 9.20
C GLU A 25 33.89 -2.96 10.26
N SER A 26 34.33 -3.14 11.50
CA SER A 26 33.43 -3.48 12.62
C SER A 26 32.52 -2.32 13.03
N PHE A 27 33.04 -1.09 13.10
CA PHE A 27 32.30 0.08 13.58
C PHE A 27 31.21 0.55 12.63
N ILE A 28 31.47 0.53 11.30
CA ILE A 28 30.44 0.84 10.30
C ILE A 28 29.26 -0.14 10.43
N SER A 29 29.46 -1.33 10.98
CA SER A 29 28.38 -2.30 11.22
C SER A 29 27.44 -1.92 12.38
N ILE A 30 27.83 -0.99 13.25
CA ILE A 30 27.10 -0.56 14.46
C ILE A 30 26.30 0.73 14.19
N GLU A 31 25.05 0.82 14.65
CA GLU A 31 24.34 2.11 14.73
C GLU A 31 24.50 2.72 16.12
N LEU A 32 24.97 3.97 16.14
CA LEU A 32 25.03 4.78 17.36
C LEU A 32 23.64 5.31 17.73
N GLN A 33 23.29 5.23 19.01
CA GLN A 33 22.10 5.88 19.55
C GLN A 33 22.24 7.42 19.47
N PRO A 34 21.14 8.20 19.48
CA PRO A 34 21.20 9.67 19.35
C PRO A 34 22.19 10.32 20.31
N LEU A 35 22.21 9.89 21.58
CA LEU A 35 23.16 10.40 22.58
C LEU A 35 24.62 10.07 22.22
N GLN A 36 24.89 8.85 21.74
CA GLN A 36 26.22 8.43 21.29
C GLN A 36 26.66 9.19 20.03
N LYS A 37 25.73 9.53 19.13
CA LYS A 37 26.02 10.38 17.96
C LYS A 37 26.44 11.78 18.40
N SER A 38 25.69 12.40 19.32
CA SER A 38 26.01 13.70 19.89
C SER A 38 27.35 13.69 20.64
N GLU A 39 27.60 12.65 21.43
CA GLU A 39 28.87 12.45 22.14
C GLU A 39 30.04 12.35 21.15
N PHE A 40 29.93 11.53 20.10
CA PHE A 40 30.95 11.39 19.06
C PHE A 40 31.28 12.74 18.43
N VAL A 41 30.25 13.48 17.99
CA VAL A 41 30.42 14.78 17.33
C VAL A 41 31.09 15.79 18.27
N ASN A 42 30.74 15.80 19.55
CA ASN A 42 31.35 16.69 20.54
C ASN A 42 32.84 16.37 20.74
N ILE A 43 33.19 15.09 20.92
CA ILE A 43 34.58 14.64 21.05
C ILE A 43 35.40 15.04 19.81
N MET A 44 34.86 14.80 18.60
CA MET A 44 35.56 15.16 17.37
C MET A 44 35.78 16.67 17.23
N ASN A 45 34.82 17.50 17.62
CA ASN A 45 34.95 18.95 17.60
C ASN A 45 36.03 19.47 18.56
N GLU A 46 36.24 18.81 19.70
CA GLU A 46 37.32 19.13 20.64
C GLU A 46 38.69 18.65 20.12
N LEU A 47 38.75 17.43 19.59
CA LEU A 47 39.97 16.86 19.02
C LEU A 47 40.46 17.68 17.81
N LEU A 48 39.58 18.12 16.92
CA LEU A 48 39.93 18.97 15.78
C LEU A 48 40.57 20.31 16.19
N LYS A 49 40.19 20.87 17.35
CA LYS A 49 40.74 22.13 17.86
C LYS A 49 42.06 21.96 18.59
N SER A 50 42.26 20.81 19.22
CA SER A 50 43.39 20.54 20.12
C SER A 50 44.54 19.79 19.45
N THR A 51 44.27 19.02 18.39
CA THR A 51 45.27 18.21 17.70
C THR A 51 46.05 19.05 16.69
N SER A 52 47.37 19.16 16.87
CA SER A 52 48.27 19.85 15.94
C SER A 52 48.39 19.08 14.62
N ASN A 53 48.54 19.80 13.50
CA ASN A 53 48.79 19.18 12.19
C ASN A 53 50.15 18.45 12.07
N THR A 54 51.01 18.60 13.08
CA THR A 54 52.27 17.87 13.21
C THR A 54 52.14 16.56 14.01
N SER A 55 50.98 16.31 14.64
CA SER A 55 50.77 15.08 15.41
C SER A 55 50.46 13.90 14.48
N PRO A 56 50.97 12.68 14.80
CA PRO A 56 50.71 11.49 14.00
C PRO A 56 49.24 11.06 14.02
N GLU A 57 48.47 11.46 15.03
CA GLU A 57 47.03 11.17 15.15
C GLU A 57 46.16 12.08 14.27
N TYR A 58 46.70 13.23 13.84
CA TYR A 58 45.96 14.25 13.09
C TYR A 58 45.19 13.73 11.86
N PRO A 59 45.78 12.87 10.99
CA PRO A 59 45.07 12.35 9.82
C PRO A 59 43.88 11.46 10.21
N SER A 60 44.01 10.69 11.30
CA SER A 60 42.96 9.83 11.84
C SER A 60 41.81 10.65 12.43
N VAL A 61 42.15 11.75 13.13
CA VAL A 61 41.16 12.72 13.65
C VAL A 61 40.39 13.37 12.50
N LEU A 62 41.07 13.84 11.46
CA LEU A 62 40.44 14.39 10.27
C LEU A 62 39.53 13.37 9.58
N PHE A 63 39.96 12.11 9.47
CA PHE A 63 39.13 11.05 8.90
C PHE A 63 37.83 10.84 9.71
N LEU A 64 37.92 10.66 11.03
CA LEU A 64 36.72 10.46 11.86
C LEU A 64 35.79 11.67 11.84
N ALA A 65 36.33 12.89 11.74
CA ALA A 65 35.53 14.11 11.58
C ALA A 65 34.80 14.13 10.23
N GLY A 66 35.52 13.83 9.14
CA GLY A 66 34.91 13.72 7.82
C GLY A 66 33.80 12.67 7.79
N TRP A 67 34.02 11.54 8.47
CA TRP A 67 33.01 10.50 8.62
C TRP A 67 31.80 10.96 9.44
N SER A 68 32.00 11.69 10.56
CA SER A 68 30.89 12.17 11.38
C SER A 68 29.97 13.13 10.63
N HIS A 69 30.53 14.04 9.81
CA HIS A 69 29.75 14.98 9.00
C HIS A 69 28.78 14.30 8.02
N ILE A 70 29.09 13.07 7.58
CA ILE A 70 28.25 12.31 6.66
C ILE A 70 27.18 11.53 7.43
N TYR A 71 27.59 10.83 8.48
CA TYR A 71 26.77 9.76 9.07
C TYR A 71 26.11 10.12 10.40
N LEU A 72 26.64 11.12 11.13
CA LEU A 72 26.19 11.41 12.50
C LEU A 72 25.46 12.75 12.64
N HIS A 73 25.68 13.71 11.75
CA HIS A 73 24.99 15.01 11.80
C HIS A 73 23.53 14.90 11.31
N GLU A 74 22.64 15.71 11.89
CA GLU A 74 21.21 15.76 11.47
C GLU A 74 21.04 16.09 9.98
N LYS A 75 21.94 16.93 9.45
CA LYS A 75 22.07 17.21 8.02
C LYS A 75 23.47 16.82 7.57
N CYS A 76 23.54 15.97 6.55
CA CYS A 76 24.80 15.58 5.92
C CYS A 76 25.51 16.82 5.35
N ASP A 77 26.72 17.10 5.85
CA ASP A 77 27.60 18.15 5.32
C ASP A 77 28.70 17.51 4.47
N SER A 78 28.33 17.14 3.24
CA SER A 78 29.26 16.56 2.27
C SER A 78 30.45 17.48 1.95
N LYS A 79 30.30 18.81 2.07
CA LYS A 79 31.36 19.76 1.76
C LYS A 79 32.46 19.72 2.82
N GLN A 80 32.09 19.76 4.10
CA GLN A 80 33.04 19.63 5.20
C GLN A 80 33.67 18.23 5.21
N ALA A 81 32.88 17.19 4.97
CA ALA A 81 33.39 15.82 4.88
C ALA A 81 34.48 15.66 3.81
N ILE A 82 34.23 16.17 2.59
CA ILE A 82 35.20 16.12 1.50
C ILE A 82 36.46 16.92 1.86
N ALA A 83 36.32 18.08 2.51
CA ALA A 83 37.48 18.88 2.93
C ALA A 83 38.36 18.10 3.92
N HIS A 84 37.77 17.53 4.98
CA HIS A 84 38.51 16.75 5.96
C HIS A 84 39.15 15.48 5.38
N PHE A 85 38.45 14.76 4.50
CA PHE A 85 39.05 13.61 3.85
C PHE A 85 40.16 13.99 2.88
N THR A 86 40.04 15.13 2.18
CA THR A 86 41.09 15.63 1.27
C THR A 86 42.35 15.92 2.06
N GLU A 87 42.23 16.68 3.15
CA GLU A 87 43.34 17.01 4.04
C GLU A 87 43.97 15.75 4.65
N ALA A 88 43.17 14.83 5.22
CA ALA A 88 43.68 13.55 5.73
C ALA A 88 44.41 12.73 4.64
N GLY A 89 43.92 12.80 3.41
CA GLY A 89 44.53 12.15 2.26
C GLY A 89 45.88 12.75 1.85
N GLU A 90 46.13 14.03 2.10
CA GLU A 90 47.45 14.67 1.91
C GLU A 90 48.48 14.12 2.90
N PHE A 91 48.03 13.70 4.08
CA PHE A 91 48.83 12.98 5.08
C PHE A 91 48.84 11.46 4.89
N ASN A 92 48.48 10.96 3.70
CA ASN A 92 48.49 9.54 3.32
C ASN A 92 47.55 8.62 4.14
N HIS A 93 46.41 9.13 4.61
CA HIS A 93 45.42 8.31 5.31
C HIS A 93 44.62 7.41 4.33
N PRO A 94 44.78 6.06 4.37
CA PRO A 94 44.25 5.18 3.31
C PRO A 94 42.72 5.14 3.22
N LEU A 95 42.03 5.14 4.37
CA LEU A 95 40.56 5.16 4.41
C LEU A 95 40.02 6.49 3.86
N SER A 96 40.74 7.60 4.02
CA SER A 96 40.28 8.90 3.51
C SER A 96 40.27 8.92 1.98
N TRP A 97 41.27 8.30 1.33
CA TRP A 97 41.26 8.13 -0.12
C TRP A 97 40.09 7.29 -0.61
N LEU A 98 39.74 6.20 0.10
CA LEU A 98 38.58 5.38 -0.24
C LEU A 98 37.27 6.16 -0.11
N PHE A 99 37.07 6.88 0.99
CA PHE A 99 35.85 7.67 1.19
C PHE A 99 35.76 8.84 0.19
N LEU A 100 36.87 9.50 -0.16
CA LEU A 100 36.90 10.47 -1.26
C LEU A 100 36.53 9.84 -2.61
N ALA A 101 37.06 8.65 -2.91
CA ALA A 101 36.72 7.94 -4.13
C ALA A 101 35.21 7.67 -4.22
N SER A 102 34.56 7.32 -3.10
CA SER A 102 33.12 7.07 -3.05
C SER A 102 32.28 8.31 -3.42
N PHE A 103 32.71 9.51 -3.04
CA PHE A 103 32.06 10.77 -3.45
C PHE A 103 32.21 11.05 -4.94
N LEU A 104 33.36 10.71 -5.51
CA LEU A 104 33.66 10.93 -6.92
C LEU A 104 32.99 9.90 -7.85
N TRP A 105 32.56 8.76 -7.31
CA TRP A 105 31.80 7.74 -8.05
C TRP A 105 30.31 8.07 -8.22
N LEU A 106 29.72 8.90 -7.34
CA LEU A 106 28.29 9.21 -7.37
C LEU A 106 27.93 10.10 -8.57
N GLY A 107 27.32 9.49 -9.61
CA GLY A 107 26.62 10.22 -10.68
C GLY A 107 27.47 10.63 -11.89
N TYR A 108 28.72 10.19 -12.00
CA TYR A 108 29.59 10.57 -13.11
C TYR A 108 29.88 9.41 -14.08
N SER A 109 29.88 9.70 -15.39
CA SER A 109 30.23 8.71 -16.42
C SER A 109 31.71 8.29 -16.34
N VAL A 110 32.04 7.11 -16.86
CA VAL A 110 33.42 6.55 -16.97
C VAL A 110 34.39 7.50 -17.67
N LYS A 111 33.87 8.39 -18.53
CA LYS A 111 34.66 9.37 -19.27
C LYS A 111 34.99 10.62 -18.46
N SER A 112 34.40 10.79 -17.27
CA SER A 112 34.60 11.96 -16.44
C SER A 112 35.99 11.96 -15.80
N GLU A 113 36.56 13.15 -15.60
CA GLU A 113 37.82 13.32 -14.89
C GLU A 113 37.69 12.88 -13.41
N GLN A 114 36.50 13.09 -12.83
CA GLN A 114 36.15 12.69 -11.47
C GLN A 114 36.23 11.17 -11.30
N TYR A 115 35.72 10.40 -12.27
CA TYR A 115 35.82 8.94 -12.25
C TYR A 115 37.27 8.46 -12.25
N ARG A 116 38.13 9.05 -13.10
CA ARG A 116 39.56 8.71 -13.12
C ARG A 116 40.25 9.03 -11.80
N LYS A 117 39.91 10.17 -11.17
CA LYS A 117 40.41 10.53 -9.84
C LYS A 117 39.98 9.50 -8.78
N ALA A 118 38.72 9.05 -8.82
CA ALA A 118 38.21 8.03 -7.91
C ALA A 118 38.96 6.70 -8.02
N VAL A 119 39.22 6.25 -9.25
CA VAL A 119 40.03 5.03 -9.51
C VAL A 119 41.43 5.21 -8.94
N THR A 120 42.10 6.32 -9.24
CA THR A 120 43.46 6.60 -8.73
C THR A 120 43.52 6.60 -7.20
N LEU A 121 42.54 7.22 -6.53
CA LEU A 121 42.47 7.22 -5.07
C LEU A 121 42.23 5.81 -4.50
N THR A 122 41.38 5.02 -5.16
CA THR A 122 41.14 3.62 -4.77
C THR A 122 42.42 2.79 -4.91
N GLU A 123 43.17 2.94 -6.00
CA GLU A 123 44.46 2.25 -6.17
C GLU A 123 45.50 2.69 -5.14
N LYS A 124 45.52 3.99 -4.80
CA LYS A 124 46.36 4.48 -3.69
C LYS A 124 46.01 3.80 -2.37
N ALA A 125 44.72 3.71 -2.02
CA ALA A 125 44.27 3.03 -0.81
C ALA A 125 44.65 1.54 -0.81
N ILE A 126 44.51 0.85 -1.95
CA ILE A 126 44.91 -0.56 -2.09
C ILE A 126 46.43 -0.71 -1.94
N SER A 127 47.23 0.19 -2.53
CA SER A 127 48.70 0.18 -2.40
C SER A 127 49.15 0.39 -0.95
N ALA A 128 48.35 1.11 -0.16
CA ALA A 128 48.53 1.27 1.28
C ALA A 128 47.87 0.14 2.11
N LYS A 129 47.53 -0.99 1.48
CA LYS A 129 46.96 -2.19 2.11
C LYS A 129 45.59 -1.97 2.78
N CYS A 130 44.81 -1.01 2.31
CA CYS A 130 43.44 -0.83 2.78
C CYS A 130 42.55 -2.00 2.32
N THR A 131 42.21 -2.90 3.24
CA THR A 131 41.38 -4.08 2.97
C THR A 131 39.98 -3.69 2.50
N LEU A 132 39.40 -2.64 3.10
CA LEU A 132 38.09 -2.13 2.72
C LEU A 132 38.07 -1.63 1.26
N ALA A 133 39.16 -0.99 0.79
CA ALA A 133 39.28 -0.57 -0.60
C ALA A 133 39.36 -1.76 -1.57
N MET A 134 40.06 -2.83 -1.17
CA MET A 134 40.12 -4.08 -1.93
C MET A 134 38.73 -4.73 -2.03
N VAL A 135 38.01 -4.81 -0.91
CA VAL A 135 36.66 -5.40 -0.82
C VAL A 135 35.65 -4.61 -1.66
N VAL A 136 35.60 -3.29 -1.52
CA VAL A 136 34.68 -2.43 -2.26
C VAL A 136 34.95 -2.52 -3.77
N LYS A 137 36.23 -2.52 -4.18
CA LYS A 137 36.61 -2.68 -5.58
C LYS A 137 36.26 -4.08 -6.11
N ALA A 138 36.45 -5.13 -5.32
CA ALA A 138 36.06 -6.49 -5.68
C ALA A 138 34.54 -6.59 -5.88
N GLU A 139 33.75 -6.02 -4.97
CA GLU A 139 32.29 -5.98 -5.07
C GLU A 139 31.81 -5.22 -6.32
N ALA A 140 32.48 -4.13 -6.68
CA ALA A 140 32.20 -3.42 -7.93
C ALA A 140 32.45 -4.30 -9.17
N TYR A 141 33.50 -5.13 -9.17
CA TYR A 141 33.75 -6.12 -10.24
C TYR A 141 32.76 -7.29 -10.25
N VAL A 142 32.18 -7.66 -9.11
CA VAL A 142 31.12 -8.70 -9.04
C VAL A 142 29.80 -8.16 -9.57
N THR A 143 29.41 -6.96 -9.13
CA THR A 143 28.08 -6.38 -9.38
C THR A 143 27.99 -5.56 -10.67
N GLY A 144 29.13 -5.12 -11.21
CA GLY A 144 29.18 -4.15 -12.30
C GLY A 144 28.89 -2.72 -11.84
N ALA A 145 28.98 -2.44 -10.53
CA ALA A 145 28.72 -1.12 -9.98
C ALA A 145 29.70 -0.07 -10.53
N HIS A 146 29.27 1.19 -10.52
CA HIS A 146 30.06 2.34 -10.99
C HIS A 146 30.55 2.23 -12.43
N SER A 147 29.82 1.50 -13.29
CA SER A 147 30.24 1.23 -14.68
C SER A 147 31.56 0.44 -14.77
N THR A 148 31.89 -0.31 -13.73
CA THR A 148 33.01 -1.25 -13.73
C THR A 148 32.62 -2.48 -14.54
N PRO A 149 33.43 -2.94 -15.51
CA PRO A 149 33.15 -4.17 -16.23
C PRO A 149 33.09 -5.35 -15.26
N VAL A 150 32.05 -6.19 -15.34
CA VAL A 150 31.95 -7.38 -14.50
C VAL A 150 33.12 -8.31 -14.81
N CYS A 151 33.92 -8.64 -13.81
CA CYS A 151 35.07 -9.53 -13.95
C CYS A 151 35.29 -10.31 -12.66
N ARG A 152 34.79 -11.55 -12.62
CA ARG A 152 34.94 -12.42 -11.44
C ARG A 152 36.37 -12.74 -11.08
N LYS A 153 37.28 -12.83 -12.06
CA LYS A 153 38.68 -13.16 -11.79
C LYS A 153 39.38 -12.03 -11.03
N THR A 154 39.23 -10.78 -11.46
CA THR A 154 39.79 -9.64 -10.74
C THR A 154 39.15 -9.44 -9.38
N ALA A 155 37.83 -9.67 -9.24
CA ALA A 155 37.16 -9.67 -7.95
C ALA A 155 37.76 -10.73 -7.00
N SER A 156 37.95 -11.95 -7.51
CA SER A 156 38.56 -13.05 -6.76
C SER A 156 39.97 -12.71 -6.29
N ASP A 157 40.81 -12.19 -7.18
CA ASP A 157 42.20 -11.84 -6.85
C ASP A 157 42.28 -10.73 -5.79
N LEU A 158 41.37 -9.74 -5.85
CA LEU A 158 41.26 -8.68 -4.85
C LEU A 158 40.77 -9.21 -3.50
N TYR A 159 39.79 -10.10 -3.48
CA TYR A 159 39.36 -10.75 -2.25
C TYR A 159 40.47 -11.62 -1.66
N ASP A 160 41.13 -12.44 -2.48
CA ASP A 160 42.21 -13.32 -2.05
C ASP A 160 43.37 -12.48 -1.47
N LEU A 161 43.69 -11.33 -2.08
CA LEU A 161 44.64 -10.36 -1.53
C LEU A 161 44.19 -9.81 -0.16
N ALA A 162 42.94 -9.37 -0.02
CA ALA A 162 42.42 -8.87 1.26
C ALA A 162 42.34 -9.98 2.34
N ILE A 163 42.14 -11.23 1.95
CA ILE A 163 42.17 -12.40 2.84
C ILE A 163 43.57 -12.65 3.39
N THR A 164 44.64 -12.35 2.63
CA THR A 164 46.02 -12.42 3.16
C THR A 164 46.24 -11.45 4.34
N TYR A 165 45.44 -10.39 4.40
CA TYR A 165 45.39 -9.39 5.45
C TYR A 165 44.30 -9.68 6.51
N ASN A 166 43.76 -10.90 6.53
CA ASN A 166 42.70 -11.34 7.46
C ASN A 166 41.38 -10.53 7.39
N SER A 167 41.09 -9.86 6.26
CA SER A 167 39.80 -9.17 6.10
C SER A 167 38.64 -10.16 6.14
N THR A 168 37.83 -10.07 7.20
CA THR A 168 36.66 -10.95 7.35
C THR A 168 35.56 -10.63 6.33
N ALA A 169 35.45 -9.36 5.92
CA ALA A 169 34.56 -8.95 4.85
C ALA A 169 34.95 -9.60 3.50
N ALA A 170 36.25 -9.66 3.20
CA ALA A 170 36.75 -10.34 2.01
C ALA A 170 36.50 -11.86 2.06
N MET A 171 36.71 -12.49 3.22
CA MET A 171 36.38 -13.91 3.41
C MET A 171 34.90 -14.18 3.15
N CYS A 172 34.00 -13.32 3.63
CA CYS A 172 32.57 -13.45 3.39
C CYS A 172 32.22 -13.23 1.91
N GLY A 173 32.71 -12.15 1.29
CA GLY A 173 32.47 -11.87 -0.13
C GLY A 173 32.96 -12.99 -1.05
N ARG A 174 34.16 -13.50 -0.79
CA ARG A 174 34.73 -14.64 -1.52
C ARG A 174 34.00 -15.94 -1.26
N GLY A 175 33.55 -16.18 -0.03
CA GLY A 175 32.73 -17.34 0.32
C GLY A 175 31.40 -17.35 -0.43
N ILE A 176 30.74 -16.19 -0.55
CA ILE A 176 29.50 -16.04 -1.34
C ILE A 176 29.77 -16.35 -2.82
N MET A 177 30.91 -15.94 -3.38
CA MET A 177 31.29 -16.30 -4.75
C MET A 177 31.44 -17.82 -4.92
N TYR A 178 32.13 -18.50 -3.99
CA TYR A 178 32.24 -19.95 -4.02
C TYR A 178 30.88 -20.65 -3.88
N GLU A 179 29.97 -20.14 -3.04
CA GLU A 179 28.60 -20.66 -2.93
C GLU A 179 27.86 -20.55 -4.28
N GLN A 180 27.98 -19.42 -4.98
CA GLN A 180 27.39 -19.22 -6.30
C GLN A 180 28.00 -20.14 -7.37
N ASP A 181 29.28 -20.50 -7.21
CA ASP A 181 29.99 -21.44 -8.08
C ASP A 181 29.66 -22.92 -7.75
N GLY A 182 28.90 -23.16 -6.69
CA GLY A 182 28.53 -24.49 -6.21
C GLY A 182 29.60 -25.16 -5.33
N ASP A 183 30.73 -24.48 -5.07
CA ASP A 183 31.77 -24.97 -4.16
C ASP A 183 31.42 -24.62 -2.71
N LEU A 184 30.49 -25.38 -2.15
CA LEU A 184 30.03 -25.20 -0.78
C LEU A 184 31.14 -25.45 0.26
N ALA A 185 32.12 -26.30 -0.07
CA ALA A 185 33.22 -26.63 0.84
C ALA A 185 34.17 -25.43 1.00
N ALA A 186 34.58 -24.81 -0.11
CA ALA A 186 35.41 -23.61 -0.09
C ALA A 186 34.67 -22.42 0.56
N ALA A 187 33.37 -22.26 0.26
CA ALA A 187 32.54 -21.25 0.90
C ALA A 187 32.49 -21.42 2.43
N THR A 188 32.22 -22.66 2.88
CA THR A 188 32.16 -23.00 4.31
C THR A 188 33.48 -22.73 5.01
N ALA A 189 34.61 -23.14 4.41
CA ALA A 189 35.94 -22.91 5.01
C ALA A 189 36.26 -21.42 5.22
N LEU A 190 35.88 -20.56 4.26
CA LEU A 190 36.06 -19.11 4.41
C LEU A 190 35.13 -18.50 5.45
N PHE A 191 33.87 -18.92 5.48
CA PHE A 191 32.93 -18.47 6.49
C PHE A 191 33.36 -18.92 7.90
N ASP A 192 33.82 -20.16 8.06
CA ASP A 192 34.35 -20.65 9.34
C ASP A 192 35.58 -19.85 9.79
N ARG A 193 36.50 -19.52 8.87
CA ARG A 193 37.64 -18.63 9.18
C ARG A 193 37.17 -17.23 9.59
N ALA A 194 36.16 -16.67 8.93
CA ALA A 194 35.58 -15.39 9.32
C ALA A 194 34.91 -15.47 10.70
N VAL A 195 34.24 -16.57 11.03
CA VAL A 195 33.65 -16.82 12.36
C VAL A 195 34.73 -16.92 13.43
N MET A 196 35.84 -17.62 13.16
CA MET A 196 36.98 -17.71 14.09
C MET A 196 37.60 -16.35 14.41
N LEU A 197 37.61 -15.44 13.43
CA LEU A 197 38.03 -14.04 13.60
C LEU A 197 36.92 -13.15 14.17
N GLY A 198 35.79 -13.73 14.59
CA GLY A 198 34.72 -13.00 15.27
C GLY A 198 33.80 -12.20 14.34
N SER A 199 33.78 -12.46 13.03
CA SER A 199 32.90 -11.75 12.09
C SER A 199 31.42 -12.05 12.33
N SER A 200 30.63 -11.02 12.62
CA SER A 200 29.17 -11.17 12.73
C SER A 200 28.52 -11.48 11.38
N VAL A 201 29.12 -11.02 10.27
CA VAL A 201 28.70 -11.37 8.90
C VAL A 201 29.03 -12.83 8.62
N GLY A 202 30.24 -13.29 8.94
CA GLY A 202 30.61 -14.71 8.79
C GLY A 202 29.68 -15.65 9.58
N GLN A 203 29.32 -15.28 10.81
CA GLN A 203 28.35 -16.01 11.62
C GLN A 203 26.96 -16.06 10.95
N TYR A 204 26.48 -14.94 10.43
CA TYR A 204 25.24 -14.88 9.66
C TYR A 204 25.29 -15.79 8.41
N GLU A 205 26.37 -15.72 7.63
CA GLU A 205 26.51 -16.54 6.42
C GLU A 205 26.59 -18.04 6.73
N ARG A 206 27.23 -18.44 7.83
CA ARG A 206 27.17 -19.84 8.31
C ARG A 206 25.76 -20.25 8.69
N GLY A 207 25.03 -19.40 9.40
CA GLY A 207 23.62 -19.63 9.74
C GLY A 207 22.77 -19.86 8.49
N ARG A 208 22.95 -19.04 7.44
CA ARG A 208 22.29 -19.19 6.13
C ARG A 208 22.58 -20.53 5.48
N LEU A 209 23.83 -21.01 5.53
CA LEU A 209 24.18 -22.32 4.95
C LEU A 209 23.49 -23.47 5.69
N TYR A 210 23.42 -23.43 7.03
CA TYR A 210 22.68 -24.43 7.81
C TYR A 210 21.18 -24.40 7.53
N GLU A 211 20.60 -23.19 7.42
CA GLU A 211 19.19 -23.02 7.08
C GLU A 211 18.87 -23.61 5.70
N LYS A 212 19.71 -23.35 4.70
CA LYS A 212 19.60 -23.93 3.35
C LYS A 212 19.74 -25.45 3.35
N ALA A 213 20.55 -26.00 4.26
CA ALA A 213 20.70 -27.44 4.47
C ALA A 213 19.54 -28.05 5.30
N GLY A 214 18.61 -27.24 5.81
CA GLY A 214 17.48 -27.67 6.63
C GLY A 214 17.78 -27.80 8.13
N ASP A 215 19.02 -27.55 8.56
CA ASP A 215 19.40 -27.57 9.98
C ASP A 215 19.09 -26.22 10.64
N LYS A 216 17.81 -26.03 10.95
CA LYS A 216 17.32 -24.79 11.56
C LYS A 216 17.88 -24.54 12.96
N LEU A 217 18.27 -25.60 13.69
CA LEU A 217 18.79 -25.48 15.05
C LEU A 217 20.20 -24.89 15.02
N MET A 218 21.07 -25.42 14.16
CA MET A 218 22.40 -24.83 13.95
C MET A 218 22.30 -23.42 13.36
N ALA A 219 21.39 -23.20 12.41
CA ALA A 219 21.16 -21.87 11.85
C ALA A 219 20.84 -20.84 12.94
N GLU A 220 19.92 -21.18 13.85
CA GLU A 220 19.53 -20.32 14.97
C GLU A 220 20.71 -20.01 15.90
N GLN A 221 21.55 -20.99 16.23
CA GLN A 221 22.73 -20.76 17.06
C GLN A 221 23.71 -19.76 16.43
N TYR A 222 23.98 -19.89 15.13
CA TYR A 222 24.85 -18.96 14.42
C TYR A 222 24.20 -17.58 14.28
N TYR A 223 22.89 -17.51 14.06
CA TYR A 223 22.16 -16.25 14.08
C TYR A 223 22.22 -15.59 15.45
N ASP A 224 22.08 -16.33 16.56
CA ASP A 224 22.21 -15.77 17.91
C ASP A 224 23.59 -15.19 18.19
N GLN A 225 24.65 -15.86 17.73
CA GLN A 225 26.00 -15.33 17.82
C GLN A 225 26.17 -14.02 17.03
N ALA A 226 25.60 -13.94 15.83
CA ALA A 226 25.63 -12.74 15.01
C ALA A 226 24.77 -11.60 15.60
N ILE A 227 23.60 -11.94 16.15
CA ILE A 227 22.67 -11.01 16.83
C ILE A 227 23.31 -10.42 18.09
N ALA A 228 24.05 -11.22 18.85
CA ALA A 228 24.80 -10.74 20.03
C ALA A 228 25.82 -9.64 19.67
N LYS A 229 26.22 -9.55 18.40
CA LYS A 229 27.11 -8.51 17.84
C LYS A 229 26.37 -7.45 17.02
N GLY A 230 25.03 -7.40 17.11
CA GLY A 230 24.22 -6.38 16.45
C GLY A 230 23.95 -6.61 14.95
N ASN A 231 24.15 -7.82 14.43
CA ASN A 231 23.90 -8.09 13.01
C ASN A 231 22.39 -8.08 12.71
N SER A 232 21.93 -7.04 12.01
CA SER A 232 20.51 -6.87 11.67
C SER A 232 20.00 -7.86 10.63
N LYS A 233 20.85 -8.37 9.73
CA LYS A 233 20.47 -9.43 8.78
C LYS A 233 20.19 -10.74 9.50
N ALA A 234 20.98 -11.08 10.51
CA ALA A 234 20.74 -12.24 11.37
C ALA A 234 19.46 -12.09 12.20
N MET A 235 19.16 -10.89 12.70
CA MET A 235 17.88 -10.61 13.37
C MET A 235 16.69 -10.87 12.43
N LEU A 236 16.76 -10.41 11.18
CA LEU A 236 15.72 -10.66 10.17
C LEU A 236 15.58 -12.16 9.83
N ALA A 237 16.69 -12.86 9.61
CA ALA A 237 16.66 -14.28 9.32
C ALA A 237 16.08 -15.10 10.48
N LYS A 238 16.51 -14.83 11.72
CA LYS A 238 15.93 -15.47 12.91
C LYS A 238 14.46 -15.11 13.11
N THR A 239 14.04 -13.90 12.77
CA THR A 239 12.61 -13.51 12.80
C THR A 239 11.79 -14.45 11.90
N ASN A 240 12.26 -14.76 10.69
CA ASN A 240 11.54 -15.68 9.81
C ASN A 240 11.44 -17.09 10.43
N LEU A 241 12.53 -17.61 11.03
CA LEU A 241 12.49 -18.89 11.74
C LEU A 241 11.51 -18.90 12.91
N LEU A 242 11.40 -17.80 13.67
CA LEU A 242 10.44 -17.67 14.77
C LEU A 242 8.99 -17.63 14.28
N LEU A 243 8.73 -16.91 13.18
CA LEU A 243 7.41 -16.86 12.55
C LEU A 243 6.97 -18.23 12.03
N GLU A 244 7.88 -19.01 11.46
CA GLU A 244 7.61 -20.40 11.05
C GLU A 244 7.28 -21.31 12.24
N LYS A 245 7.90 -21.06 13.41
CA LYS A 245 7.56 -21.75 14.67
C LYS A 245 6.28 -21.22 15.33
N GLY A 246 5.71 -20.12 14.82
CA GLY A 246 4.52 -19.46 15.38
C GLY A 246 4.80 -18.51 16.55
N ASP A 247 6.07 -18.26 16.90
CA ASP A 247 6.44 -17.35 17.99
C ASP A 247 6.48 -15.90 17.48
N LYS A 248 5.29 -15.31 17.32
CA LYS A 248 5.15 -13.92 16.85
C LYS A 248 5.68 -12.89 17.84
N VAL A 249 5.66 -13.17 19.15
CA VAL A 249 6.11 -12.22 20.18
C VAL A 249 7.62 -12.04 20.09
N ALA A 250 8.38 -13.15 20.12
CA ALA A 250 9.83 -13.08 19.98
C ALA A 250 10.26 -12.51 18.62
N ALA A 251 9.50 -12.79 17.56
CA ALA A 251 9.72 -12.21 16.24
C ALA A 251 9.58 -10.67 16.25
N ILE A 252 8.53 -10.13 16.88
CA ILE A 252 8.34 -8.68 17.00
C ILE A 252 9.46 -8.04 17.84
N GLU A 253 9.87 -8.65 18.95
CA GLU A 253 10.98 -8.15 19.77
C GLU A 253 12.30 -8.08 19.00
N LEU A 254 12.60 -9.09 18.18
CA LEU A 254 13.77 -9.06 17.30
C LEU A 254 13.66 -8.00 16.21
N LEU A 255 12.48 -7.80 15.63
CA LEU A 255 12.23 -6.72 14.67
C LEU A 255 12.37 -5.34 15.33
N ASP A 256 11.99 -5.17 16.59
CA ASP A 256 12.19 -3.93 17.36
C ASP A 256 13.69 -3.65 17.56
N ARG A 257 14.47 -4.66 17.91
CA ARG A 257 15.94 -4.55 18.01
C ARG A 257 16.58 -4.27 16.64
N ALA A 258 16.08 -4.90 15.58
CA ALA A 258 16.57 -4.68 14.22
C ALA A 258 16.17 -3.29 13.69
N TYR A 259 15.03 -2.75 14.11
CA TYR A 259 14.59 -1.40 13.79
C TYR A 259 15.46 -0.34 14.49
N GLN A 260 15.76 -0.54 15.78
CA GLN A 260 16.66 0.34 16.53
C GLN A 260 18.10 0.30 16.02
N ASN A 261 18.49 -0.75 15.28
CA ASN A 261 19.77 -0.86 14.61
C ASN A 261 19.66 -0.45 13.13
N LYS A 262 20.21 0.71 12.77
CA LYS A 262 20.37 1.19 11.38
C LYS A 262 19.09 1.67 10.71
N ASN A 263 18.04 1.95 11.47
CA ASN A 263 16.71 2.28 10.96
C ASN A 263 16.33 1.31 9.80
N ASN A 264 16.52 0.01 10.05
CA ASN A 264 16.44 -1.01 9.01
C ASN A 264 15.03 -1.02 8.40
N THR A 265 14.93 -0.49 7.17
CA THR A 265 13.64 -0.32 6.47
C THR A 265 12.99 -1.67 6.18
N GLU A 266 13.78 -2.73 6.01
CA GLU A 266 13.27 -4.08 5.80
C GLU A 266 12.65 -4.66 7.09
N ALA A 267 13.29 -4.45 8.24
CA ALA A 267 12.71 -4.82 9.54
C ALA A 267 11.42 -4.06 9.82
N LYS A 268 11.40 -2.75 9.53
CA LYS A 268 10.22 -1.91 9.66
C LYS A 268 9.08 -2.38 8.74
N PHE A 269 9.40 -2.76 7.50
CA PHE A 269 8.44 -3.31 6.55
C PHE A 269 7.89 -4.66 7.00
N LYS A 270 8.75 -5.58 7.47
CA LYS A 270 8.31 -6.89 7.98
C LYS A 270 7.40 -6.75 9.20
N ARG A 271 7.70 -5.79 10.08
CA ARG A 271 6.85 -5.46 11.22
C ARG A 271 5.48 -4.92 10.78
N ALA A 272 5.44 -4.06 9.78
CA ALA A 272 4.18 -3.57 9.20
C ALA A 272 3.30 -4.72 8.68
N GLN A 273 3.91 -5.72 8.02
CA GLN A 273 3.20 -6.91 7.57
C GLN A 273 2.59 -7.71 8.73
N LEU A 274 3.30 -7.85 9.85
CA LEU A 274 2.77 -8.53 11.04
C LEU A 274 1.58 -7.80 11.66
N PHE A 275 1.61 -6.46 11.69
CA PHE A 275 0.45 -5.68 12.14
C PHE A 275 -0.73 -5.78 11.17
N GLU A 276 -0.47 -5.77 9.86
CA GLU A 276 -1.50 -5.99 8.84
C GLU A 276 -2.17 -7.36 9.01
N GLU A 277 -1.37 -8.42 9.21
CA GLU A 277 -1.89 -9.77 9.49
C GLU A 277 -2.70 -9.85 10.79
N ALA A 278 -2.34 -9.03 11.79
CA ALA A 278 -3.07 -8.92 13.06
C ALA A 278 -4.35 -8.06 12.94
N GLY A 279 -4.58 -7.41 11.80
CA GLY A 279 -5.71 -6.50 11.58
C GLY A 279 -5.52 -5.09 12.13
N ASP A 280 -4.33 -4.76 12.65
CA ASP A 280 -3.97 -3.41 13.08
C ASP A 280 -3.47 -2.59 11.87
N PHE A 281 -4.42 -2.23 11.01
CA PHE A 281 -4.14 -1.49 9.79
C PHE A 281 -3.65 -0.07 10.05
N GLU A 282 -3.98 0.54 11.20
CA GLU A 282 -3.55 1.89 11.56
C GLU A 282 -2.04 1.93 11.83
N THR A 283 -1.58 1.03 12.70
CA THR A 283 -0.15 0.87 12.97
C THR A 283 0.62 0.42 11.72
N ALA A 284 0.08 -0.55 10.97
CA ALA A 284 0.70 -1.02 9.72
C ALA A 284 0.85 0.12 8.70
N THR A 285 -0.16 0.97 8.55
CA THR A 285 -0.14 2.12 7.62
C THR A 285 0.95 3.12 7.99
N SER A 286 1.08 3.47 9.28
CA SER A 286 2.15 4.37 9.74
C SER A 286 3.54 3.81 9.39
N PHE A 287 3.76 2.52 9.62
CA PHE A 287 5.02 1.86 9.25
C PHE A 287 5.23 1.83 7.73
N TYR A 288 4.20 1.53 6.94
CA TYR A 288 4.28 1.51 5.48
C TYR A 288 4.54 2.88 4.87
N GLU A 289 3.93 3.96 5.38
CA GLU A 289 4.16 5.33 4.89
C GLU A 289 5.62 5.76 5.03
N ASP A 290 6.26 5.39 6.13
CA ASP A 290 7.68 5.65 6.31
C ASP A 290 8.56 4.79 5.41
N CYS A 291 8.21 3.51 5.24
CA CYS A 291 8.96 2.61 4.36
C CYS A 291 8.79 3.00 2.88
N ALA A 292 7.62 3.51 2.48
CA ALA A 292 7.27 3.88 1.11
C ALA A 292 8.20 4.92 0.48
N LYS A 293 8.89 5.73 1.31
CA LYS A 293 9.92 6.67 0.87
C LYS A 293 11.08 5.96 0.15
N LYS A 294 11.47 4.78 0.66
CA LYS A 294 12.64 4.03 0.18
C LYS A 294 12.26 2.74 -0.57
N LEU A 295 11.22 2.04 -0.13
CA LEU A 295 10.87 0.71 -0.59
C LEU A 295 9.61 0.73 -1.50
N PRO A 296 9.72 0.36 -2.79
CA PRO A 296 8.57 0.25 -3.68
C PRO A 296 7.52 -0.77 -3.20
N ALA A 297 7.94 -1.88 -2.58
CA ALA A 297 7.03 -2.87 -2.02
C ALA A 297 6.12 -2.30 -0.92
N ALA A 298 6.63 -1.37 -0.10
CA ALA A 298 5.83 -0.67 0.92
C ALA A 298 4.76 0.24 0.30
N LYS A 299 5.04 0.88 -0.85
CA LYS A 299 4.03 1.65 -1.59
C LYS A 299 2.87 0.75 -2.05
N VAL A 300 3.19 -0.44 -2.55
CA VAL A 300 2.17 -1.40 -3.01
C VAL A 300 1.38 -1.97 -1.84
N ALA A 301 2.01 -2.25 -0.70
CA ALA A 301 1.30 -2.69 0.51
C ALA A 301 0.33 -1.60 1.01
N LEU A 302 0.80 -0.35 1.09
CA LEU A 302 -0.05 0.79 1.43
C LEU A 302 -1.20 0.98 0.42
N ALA A 303 -0.92 0.83 -0.88
CA ALA A 303 -1.94 0.93 -1.92
C ALA A 303 -3.03 -0.14 -1.76
N LYS A 304 -2.70 -1.37 -1.35
CA LYS A 304 -3.69 -2.43 -1.06
C LYS A 304 -4.62 -2.03 0.08
N ILE A 305 -4.08 -1.48 1.18
CA ILE A 305 -4.87 -1.02 2.33
C ILE A 305 -5.84 0.09 1.90
N LEU A 306 -5.35 1.10 1.17
CA LEU A 306 -6.14 2.21 0.67
C LEU A 306 -7.18 1.77 -0.39
N TRP A 307 -6.84 0.79 -1.22
CA TRP A 307 -7.74 0.23 -2.22
C TRP A 307 -8.92 -0.49 -1.56
N ASN A 308 -8.68 -1.22 -0.47
CA ASN A 308 -9.72 -1.98 0.21
C ASN A 308 -10.49 -1.15 1.25
N GLY A 309 -9.90 -0.04 1.72
CA GLY A 309 -10.45 0.74 2.84
C GLY A 309 -10.32 0.01 4.19
N ASN A 310 -9.24 -0.75 4.36
CA ASN A 310 -9.02 -1.51 5.60
C ASN A 310 -8.58 -0.55 6.72
N GLY A 311 -9.46 -0.31 7.70
CA GLY A 311 -9.20 0.61 8.82
C GLY A 311 -9.30 2.11 8.48
N PHE A 312 -9.48 2.46 7.20
CA PHE A 312 -9.52 3.84 6.70
C PHE A 312 -10.56 4.00 5.57
N PRO A 313 -11.02 5.22 5.26
CA PRO A 313 -11.79 5.47 4.05
C PRO A 313 -11.05 5.01 2.79
N GLN A 314 -11.75 4.36 1.87
CA GLN A 314 -11.19 3.90 0.62
C GLN A 314 -10.69 5.09 -0.23
N ASP A 315 -9.45 5.01 -0.70
CA ASP A 315 -8.83 6.00 -1.60
C ASP A 315 -8.14 5.29 -2.77
N ARG A 316 -8.94 4.96 -3.79
CA ARG A 316 -8.46 4.27 -4.99
C ARG A 316 -7.54 5.13 -5.85
N GLN A 317 -7.68 6.46 -5.81
CA GLN A 317 -6.84 7.36 -6.59
C GLN A 317 -5.42 7.40 -6.02
N LYS A 318 -5.29 7.55 -4.69
CA LYS A 318 -4.00 7.47 -4.01
C LYS A 318 -3.37 6.08 -4.12
N ALA A 319 -4.16 5.02 -4.07
CA ALA A 319 -3.66 3.67 -4.32
C ALA A 319 -3.05 3.52 -5.73
N LEU A 320 -3.72 4.03 -6.77
CA LEU A 320 -3.20 4.01 -8.15
C LEU A 320 -1.92 4.84 -8.28
N SER A 321 -1.85 6.03 -7.68
CA SER A 321 -0.65 6.87 -7.76
C SER A 321 0.55 6.19 -7.12
N LEU A 322 0.38 5.58 -5.94
CA LEU A 322 1.44 4.85 -5.24
C LEU A 322 1.95 3.66 -6.06
N CYS A 323 1.06 2.89 -6.69
CA CYS A 323 1.44 1.78 -7.55
C CYS A 323 2.15 2.23 -8.83
N LYS A 324 1.74 3.35 -9.44
CA LYS A 324 2.45 3.96 -10.58
C LYS A 324 3.88 4.35 -10.20
N GLU A 325 4.05 5.03 -9.06
CA GLU A 325 5.38 5.40 -8.57
C GLU A 325 6.25 4.19 -8.23
N ALA A 326 5.67 3.08 -7.75
CA ALA A 326 6.40 1.84 -7.53
C ALA A 326 6.84 1.21 -8.87
N LEU A 327 5.95 1.24 -9.87
CA LEU A 327 6.23 0.73 -11.21
C LEU A 327 7.34 1.52 -11.92
N ASP A 328 7.36 2.85 -11.77
CA ASP A 328 8.40 3.70 -12.34
C ASP A 328 9.79 3.42 -11.73
N LYS A 329 9.83 2.88 -10.51
CA LYS A 329 11.04 2.35 -9.87
C LYS A 329 11.38 0.91 -10.27
N GLY A 330 10.68 0.35 -11.26
CA GLY A 330 10.89 -1.01 -11.76
C GLY A 330 10.22 -2.11 -10.94
N PHE A 331 9.41 -1.78 -9.94
CA PHE A 331 8.73 -2.78 -9.11
C PHE A 331 7.48 -3.31 -9.83
N THR A 332 7.48 -4.58 -10.21
CA THR A 332 6.43 -5.18 -11.03
C THR A 332 5.39 -5.97 -10.25
N GLU A 333 5.73 -6.43 -9.03
CA GLU A 333 4.86 -7.25 -8.18
C GLU A 333 3.78 -6.40 -7.50
N MET A 334 2.56 -6.40 -8.02
CA MET A 334 1.43 -5.67 -7.43
C MET A 334 0.10 -6.36 -7.75
N PRO A 335 -1.02 -5.99 -7.09
CA PRO A 335 -2.32 -6.60 -7.38
C PRO A 335 -2.64 -6.58 -8.88
N PRO A 336 -3.01 -7.73 -9.49
CA PRO A 336 -3.26 -7.81 -10.93
C PRO A 336 -4.33 -6.82 -11.39
N LEU A 337 -5.38 -6.60 -10.58
CA LEU A 337 -6.41 -5.60 -10.85
C LEU A 337 -5.84 -4.19 -11.03
N ILE A 338 -5.04 -3.72 -10.06
CA ILE A 338 -4.43 -2.39 -10.09
C ILE A 338 -3.44 -2.29 -11.25
N ARG A 339 -2.66 -3.35 -11.51
CA ARG A 339 -1.72 -3.36 -12.63
C ARG A 339 -2.45 -3.28 -13.96
N GLY A 340 -3.53 -4.04 -14.14
CA GLY A 340 -4.35 -4.01 -15.34
C GLY A 340 -4.92 -2.61 -15.61
N LEU A 341 -5.40 -1.91 -14.58
CA LEU A 341 -5.90 -0.55 -14.69
C LEU A 341 -4.81 0.44 -15.14
N ILE A 342 -3.60 0.36 -14.57
CA ILE A 342 -2.47 1.20 -14.96
C ILE A 342 -2.09 0.97 -16.43
N GLU A 343 -2.06 -0.27 -16.88
CA GLU A 343 -1.75 -0.61 -18.27
C GLU A 343 -2.87 -0.18 -19.22
N GLU A 344 -4.14 -0.28 -18.80
CA GLU A 344 -5.29 0.20 -19.57
C GLU A 344 -5.24 1.72 -19.77
N GLU A 345 -4.90 2.49 -18.73
CA GLU A 345 -4.71 3.95 -18.81
C GLU A 345 -3.56 4.34 -19.75
N LYS A 346 -2.52 3.50 -19.83
CA LYS A 346 -1.41 3.68 -20.78
C LYS A 346 -1.77 3.27 -22.22
N GLY A 347 -2.93 2.64 -22.44
CA GLY A 347 -3.35 2.09 -23.73
C GLY A 347 -2.77 0.71 -24.05
N ASN A 348 -2.09 0.06 -23.10
CA ASN A 348 -1.51 -1.27 -23.23
C ASN A 348 -2.56 -2.37 -23.01
N TYR A 349 -3.62 -2.38 -23.82
CA TYR A 349 -4.78 -3.23 -23.59
C TYR A 349 -4.49 -4.74 -23.60
N ALA A 350 -3.52 -5.21 -24.40
CA ALA A 350 -3.14 -6.62 -24.42
C ALA A 350 -2.59 -7.05 -23.05
N LEU A 351 -1.71 -6.23 -22.47
CA LEU A 351 -1.13 -6.48 -21.15
C LEU A 351 -2.18 -6.30 -20.03
N ALA A 352 -3.07 -5.32 -20.15
CA ALA A 352 -4.21 -5.19 -19.25
C ALA A 352 -5.10 -6.46 -19.24
N CYS A 353 -5.33 -7.08 -20.40
CA CYS A 353 -6.07 -8.34 -20.49
C CYS A 353 -5.37 -9.48 -19.75
N GLU A 354 -4.04 -9.59 -19.84
CA GLU A 354 -3.28 -10.62 -19.12
C GLU A 354 -3.44 -10.45 -17.60
N PHE A 355 -3.28 -9.24 -17.09
CA PHE A 355 -3.44 -8.96 -15.67
C PHE A 355 -4.89 -9.15 -15.19
N TYR A 356 -5.88 -8.74 -15.97
CA TYR A 356 -7.28 -9.03 -15.63
C TYR A 356 -7.57 -10.53 -15.66
N ASN A 357 -7.00 -11.31 -16.59
CA ASN A 357 -7.15 -12.77 -16.60
C ASN A 357 -6.55 -13.40 -15.33
N GLN A 358 -5.43 -12.88 -14.81
CA GLN A 358 -4.89 -13.32 -13.52
C GLN A 358 -5.87 -13.02 -12.36
N GLY A 359 -6.49 -11.83 -12.37
CA GLY A 359 -7.55 -11.50 -11.41
C GLY A 359 -8.77 -12.41 -11.53
N VAL A 360 -9.18 -12.77 -12.76
CA VAL A 360 -10.25 -13.74 -13.02
C VAL A 360 -9.90 -15.12 -12.45
N LEU A 361 -8.65 -15.58 -12.59
CA LEU A 361 -8.18 -16.84 -11.98
C LEU A 361 -8.20 -16.78 -10.44
N ALA A 362 -7.97 -15.60 -9.87
CA ALA A 362 -8.10 -15.34 -8.43
C ALA A 362 -9.56 -15.12 -7.97
N ASN A 363 -10.54 -15.30 -8.86
CA ASN A 363 -11.96 -15.10 -8.59
C ASN A 363 -12.34 -13.66 -8.15
N ASP A 364 -11.60 -12.65 -8.64
CA ASP A 364 -11.87 -11.24 -8.36
C ASP A 364 -13.03 -10.72 -9.24
N PRO A 365 -14.18 -10.33 -8.64
CA PRO A 365 -15.34 -9.85 -9.39
C PRO A 365 -15.07 -8.54 -10.16
N GLU A 366 -14.18 -7.68 -9.68
CA GLU A 366 -13.86 -6.41 -10.35
C GLU A 366 -13.00 -6.67 -11.60
N ALA A 367 -12.04 -7.59 -11.50
CA ALA A 367 -11.23 -8.02 -12.65
C ALA A 367 -12.10 -8.69 -13.74
N MET A 368 -13.08 -9.51 -13.35
CA MET A 368 -14.05 -10.10 -14.29
C MET A 368 -14.84 -9.04 -15.04
N VAL A 369 -15.33 -8.02 -14.33
CA VAL A 369 -16.08 -6.90 -14.92
C VAL A 369 -15.22 -6.10 -15.88
N LEU A 370 -14.00 -5.74 -15.51
CA LEU A 370 -13.08 -4.98 -16.37
C LEU A 370 -12.67 -5.79 -17.60
N ARG A 371 -12.43 -7.10 -17.44
CA ARG A 371 -12.17 -7.99 -18.58
C ARG A 371 -13.36 -8.07 -19.53
N ALA A 372 -14.58 -8.16 -19.01
CA ALA A 372 -15.80 -8.12 -19.80
C ALA A 372 -15.95 -6.78 -20.56
N LYS A 373 -15.64 -5.64 -19.93
CA LYS A 373 -15.61 -4.32 -20.59
C LYS A 373 -14.65 -4.30 -21.78
N LEU A 374 -13.47 -4.89 -21.66
CA LEU A 374 -12.51 -4.99 -22.77
C LEU A 374 -13.02 -5.86 -23.92
N HIS A 375 -13.70 -6.98 -23.62
CA HIS A 375 -14.33 -7.82 -24.65
C HIS A 375 -15.46 -7.11 -25.40
N LEU A 376 -16.14 -6.14 -24.80
CA LEU A 376 -17.24 -5.40 -25.44
C LEU A 376 -16.76 -4.19 -26.27
N SER A 377 -15.58 -3.65 -25.97
CA SER A 377 -15.11 -2.36 -26.50
C SER A 377 -14.12 -2.44 -27.68
N ASN A 378 -13.81 -3.64 -28.19
CA ASN A 378 -12.76 -3.89 -29.20
C ASN A 378 -11.32 -3.49 -28.76
N ARG A 379 -11.12 -3.05 -27.52
CA ARG A 379 -9.83 -2.55 -27.04
C ARG A 379 -8.87 -3.68 -26.65
N GLY A 380 -9.39 -4.79 -26.12
CA GLY A 380 -8.62 -5.96 -25.71
C GLY A 380 -8.60 -7.12 -26.71
N GLY A 381 -8.78 -6.83 -28.00
CA GLY A 381 -8.97 -7.81 -29.09
C GLY A 381 -10.35 -7.71 -29.75
N PRO A 382 -10.68 -8.62 -30.68
CA PRO A 382 -11.97 -8.63 -31.35
C PRO A 382 -13.13 -8.71 -30.35
N ARG A 383 -14.19 -7.93 -30.60
CA ARG A 383 -15.37 -7.94 -29.74
C ARG A 383 -15.90 -9.36 -29.59
N ASN A 384 -16.06 -9.79 -28.35
CA ASN A 384 -16.58 -11.12 -28.00
C ASN A 384 -17.67 -10.97 -26.93
N GLN A 385 -18.92 -10.92 -27.41
CA GLN A 385 -20.09 -10.78 -26.55
C GLN A 385 -20.23 -11.97 -25.60
N LYS A 386 -20.10 -13.20 -26.10
CA LYS A 386 -20.30 -14.42 -25.32
C LYS A 386 -19.34 -14.52 -24.12
N SER A 387 -18.05 -14.26 -24.34
CA SER A 387 -17.07 -14.29 -23.25
C SER A 387 -17.27 -13.16 -22.23
N ALA A 388 -17.71 -11.98 -22.67
CA ALA A 388 -18.08 -10.92 -21.73
C ALA A 388 -19.26 -11.33 -20.84
N GLU A 389 -20.27 -11.98 -21.41
CA GLU A 389 -21.44 -12.48 -20.69
C GLU A 389 -21.08 -13.55 -19.66
N GLU A 390 -20.26 -14.53 -20.05
CA GLU A 390 -19.78 -15.58 -19.14
C GLU A 390 -19.02 -15.00 -17.93
N LEU A 391 -18.20 -13.97 -18.14
CA LEU A 391 -17.48 -13.29 -17.06
C LEU A 391 -18.41 -12.48 -16.16
N LEU A 392 -19.38 -11.76 -16.74
CA LEU A 392 -20.37 -11.00 -15.96
C LEU A 392 -21.25 -11.94 -15.14
N ASP A 393 -21.72 -13.04 -15.73
CA ASP A 393 -22.55 -14.03 -15.04
C ASP A 393 -21.78 -14.67 -13.87
N LYS A 394 -20.49 -14.98 -14.03
CA LYS A 394 -19.61 -15.39 -12.92
C LYS A 394 -19.49 -14.31 -11.84
N ALA A 395 -19.22 -13.07 -12.22
CA ALA A 395 -19.11 -11.97 -11.25
C ALA A 395 -20.42 -11.70 -10.50
N ILE A 396 -21.58 -11.92 -11.14
CA ILE A 396 -22.90 -11.83 -10.49
C ILE A 396 -23.05 -12.89 -9.40
N THR A 397 -22.55 -14.12 -9.60
CA THR A 397 -22.57 -15.14 -8.53
C THR A 397 -21.75 -14.75 -7.31
N LEU A 398 -20.81 -13.81 -7.47
CA LEU A 398 -20.00 -13.22 -6.40
C LEU A 398 -20.59 -11.90 -5.87
N ASN A 399 -21.86 -11.61 -6.16
CA ASN A 399 -22.58 -10.39 -5.77
C ASN A 399 -21.96 -9.08 -6.33
N SER A 400 -21.28 -9.14 -7.48
CA SER A 400 -20.77 -7.93 -8.14
C SER A 400 -21.91 -7.05 -8.65
N THR A 401 -22.10 -5.92 -7.99
CA THR A 401 -23.13 -4.93 -8.32
C THR A 401 -22.95 -4.32 -9.71
N GLU A 402 -21.70 -4.02 -10.08
CA GLU A 402 -21.34 -3.50 -11.41
C GLU A 402 -21.58 -4.57 -12.49
N ALA A 403 -21.33 -5.85 -12.20
CA ALA A 403 -21.63 -6.93 -13.14
C ALA A 403 -23.13 -7.08 -13.40
N MET A 404 -23.95 -7.04 -12.33
CA MET A 404 -25.41 -7.05 -12.42
C MET A 404 -25.91 -5.89 -13.29
N TYR A 405 -25.39 -4.68 -13.05
CA TYR A 405 -25.71 -3.49 -13.83
C TYR A 405 -25.33 -3.63 -15.31
N MET A 406 -24.11 -4.07 -15.60
CA MET A 406 -23.63 -4.26 -16.97
C MET A 406 -24.42 -5.33 -17.72
N ARG A 407 -24.72 -6.45 -17.07
CA ARG A 407 -25.50 -7.56 -17.64
C ARG A 407 -26.95 -7.15 -17.89
N ALA A 408 -27.54 -6.37 -16.98
CA ALA A 408 -28.87 -5.78 -17.17
C ALA A 408 -28.90 -4.83 -18.37
N ASN A 409 -27.88 -4.00 -18.54
CA ASN A 409 -27.77 -3.13 -19.72
C ASN A 409 -27.68 -3.93 -21.01
N GLN A 410 -26.99 -5.08 -21.03
CA GLN A 410 -26.89 -5.92 -22.23
C GLN A 410 -28.24 -6.43 -22.73
N PHE A 411 -29.15 -6.81 -21.83
CA PHE A 411 -30.52 -7.19 -22.18
C PHE A 411 -31.34 -6.05 -22.83
N LEU A 412 -30.90 -4.80 -22.67
CA LEU A 412 -31.61 -3.60 -23.14
C LEU A 412 -30.93 -2.91 -24.34
N ILE A 413 -29.85 -3.49 -24.91
CA ILE A 413 -29.08 -2.85 -25.98
C ILE A 413 -29.90 -2.67 -27.27
N ASP A 414 -30.79 -3.61 -27.62
CA ASP A 414 -31.51 -3.56 -28.90
C ASP A 414 -32.85 -2.82 -28.80
N LYS A 415 -32.76 -1.48 -28.78
CA LYS A 415 -33.91 -0.56 -28.59
C LYS A 415 -35.02 -0.69 -29.64
N LYS A 416 -34.80 -1.39 -30.76
CA LYS A 416 -35.81 -1.53 -31.84
C LYS A 416 -36.86 -2.61 -31.56
N LYS A 417 -36.61 -3.56 -30.64
CA LYS A 417 -37.62 -4.53 -30.15
C LYS A 417 -37.11 -5.32 -28.92
N VAL A 418 -36.93 -4.66 -27.78
CA VAL A 418 -36.60 -5.37 -26.52
C VAL A 418 -37.79 -6.25 -26.11
N SER A 419 -37.57 -7.56 -25.98
CA SER A 419 -38.62 -8.50 -25.58
C SER A 419 -39.07 -8.23 -24.13
N SER A 420 -40.33 -8.55 -23.80
CA SER A 420 -40.83 -8.43 -22.42
C SER A 420 -40.02 -9.28 -21.43
N ALA A 421 -39.56 -10.46 -21.86
CA ALA A 421 -38.72 -11.35 -21.07
C ALA A 421 -37.35 -10.74 -20.74
N ASP A 422 -36.72 -10.04 -21.69
CA ASP A 422 -35.42 -9.40 -21.47
C ASP A 422 -35.55 -8.17 -20.58
N LYS A 423 -36.66 -7.41 -20.69
CA LYS A 423 -36.98 -6.33 -19.76
C LYS A 423 -37.15 -6.85 -18.33
N GLU A 424 -37.79 -8.00 -18.16
CA GLU A 424 -37.97 -8.63 -16.84
C GLU A 424 -36.61 -9.09 -16.25
N LYS A 425 -35.74 -9.71 -17.06
CA LYS A 425 -34.39 -10.09 -16.64
C LYS A 425 -33.56 -8.88 -16.22
N ALA A 426 -33.55 -7.82 -17.04
CA ALA A 426 -32.84 -6.57 -16.73
C ALA A 426 -33.37 -5.95 -15.44
N THR A 427 -34.69 -5.93 -15.27
CA THR A 427 -35.36 -5.45 -14.06
C THR A 427 -34.90 -6.19 -12.82
N LYS A 428 -34.88 -7.53 -12.85
CA LYS A 428 -34.42 -8.34 -11.71
C LYS A 428 -32.97 -8.04 -11.33
N LEU A 429 -32.08 -7.93 -12.32
CA LEU A 429 -30.67 -7.61 -12.08
C LEU A 429 -30.47 -6.19 -11.55
N TYR A 430 -31.22 -5.20 -12.04
CA TYR A 430 -31.18 -3.85 -11.46
C TYR A 430 -31.68 -3.85 -10.03
N ASP A 431 -32.79 -4.54 -9.74
CA ASP A 431 -33.34 -4.61 -8.39
C ASP A 431 -32.36 -5.32 -7.43
N GLN A 432 -31.68 -6.38 -7.87
CA GLN A 432 -30.58 -7.01 -7.11
C GLN A 432 -29.39 -6.07 -6.88
N ALA A 433 -28.94 -5.37 -7.92
CA ALA A 433 -27.84 -4.42 -7.81
C ALA A 433 -28.19 -3.26 -6.85
N ILE A 434 -29.41 -2.73 -6.94
CA ILE A 434 -29.93 -1.69 -6.04
C ILE A 434 -29.99 -2.23 -4.61
N ALA A 435 -30.45 -3.48 -4.43
CA ALA A 435 -30.45 -4.16 -3.13
C ALA A 435 -29.04 -4.41 -2.56
N LEU A 436 -27.99 -4.22 -3.35
CA LEU A 436 -26.60 -4.29 -2.90
C LEU A 436 -25.91 -2.91 -2.91
N GLY A 437 -26.65 -1.82 -3.10
CA GLY A 437 -26.12 -0.45 -3.01
C GLY A 437 -25.69 0.18 -4.34
N HIS A 438 -26.02 -0.41 -5.49
CA HIS A 438 -25.60 0.12 -6.80
C HIS A 438 -26.42 1.32 -7.27
N PHE A 439 -25.87 2.53 -7.15
CA PHE A 439 -26.59 3.77 -7.45
C PHE A 439 -26.92 3.94 -8.94
N SER A 440 -26.00 3.59 -9.85
CA SER A 440 -26.24 3.76 -11.30
C SER A 440 -27.40 2.90 -11.80
N SER A 441 -27.74 1.81 -11.09
CA SER A 441 -28.90 0.97 -11.38
C SER A 441 -30.22 1.68 -11.11
N LEU A 442 -30.27 2.62 -10.15
CA LEU A 442 -31.49 3.39 -9.84
C LEU A 442 -31.99 4.18 -11.06
N HIS A 443 -31.07 4.85 -11.76
CA HIS A 443 -31.41 5.64 -12.94
C HIS A 443 -31.95 4.76 -14.08
N LYS A 444 -31.30 3.61 -14.34
CA LYS A 444 -31.77 2.67 -15.37
C LYS A 444 -33.08 2.00 -15.01
N ARG A 445 -33.29 1.70 -13.73
CA ARG A 445 -34.56 1.17 -13.25
C ARG A 445 -35.69 2.19 -13.37
N ALA A 446 -35.40 3.47 -13.13
CA ALA A 446 -36.35 4.56 -13.31
C ALA A 446 -36.73 4.78 -14.78
N GLU A 447 -35.78 4.68 -15.71
CA GLU A 447 -36.04 4.71 -17.16
C GLU A 447 -37.04 3.62 -17.57
N LEU A 448 -36.87 2.39 -17.10
CA LEU A 448 -37.79 1.27 -17.41
C LEU A 448 -39.22 1.52 -16.92
N TYR A 449 -39.39 2.18 -15.76
CA TYR A 449 -40.73 2.54 -15.28
C TYR A 449 -41.42 3.58 -16.16
N LYS A 450 -40.68 4.55 -16.72
CA LYS A 450 -41.25 5.58 -17.62
C LYS A 450 -41.80 5.00 -18.92
N GLU A 451 -41.30 3.86 -19.39
CA GLU A 451 -41.79 3.22 -20.62
C GLU A 451 -43.20 2.62 -20.49
N THR A 452 -43.63 2.36 -19.25
CA THR A 452 -44.94 1.79 -18.93
C THR A 452 -45.85 2.92 -18.47
N ASP A 453 -46.54 3.56 -19.42
CA ASP A 453 -47.27 4.83 -19.28
C ASP A 453 -48.46 4.77 -18.30
N THR A 454 -48.14 4.68 -17.01
CA THR A 454 -49.11 4.62 -15.91
C THR A 454 -48.67 5.61 -14.84
N THR A 455 -49.65 6.29 -14.23
CA THR A 455 -49.42 7.28 -13.16
C THR A 455 -48.53 6.73 -12.04
N MET A 456 -48.72 5.44 -11.69
CA MET A 456 -47.92 4.72 -10.70
C MET A 456 -46.43 4.59 -11.09
N ASN A 457 -46.14 4.21 -12.34
CA ASN A 457 -44.76 4.01 -12.76
C ASN A 457 -44.02 5.33 -12.99
N HIS A 458 -44.72 6.40 -13.39
CA HIS A 458 -44.15 7.76 -13.39
C HIS A 458 -43.70 8.20 -12.00
N MET A 459 -44.47 7.91 -10.95
CA MET A 459 -44.08 8.20 -9.57
C MET A 459 -42.91 7.34 -9.07
N ARG A 460 -42.92 6.03 -9.34
CA ARG A 460 -41.79 5.14 -9.02
C ARG A 460 -40.50 5.60 -9.69
N ALA A 461 -40.57 5.98 -10.96
CA ALA A 461 -39.45 6.54 -11.68
C ALA A 461 -38.94 7.82 -11.01
N ARG A 462 -39.82 8.74 -10.64
CA ARG A 462 -39.45 10.01 -10.00
C ARG A 462 -38.76 9.80 -8.65
N VAL A 463 -39.20 8.83 -7.84
CA VAL A 463 -38.53 8.47 -6.57
C VAL A 463 -37.13 7.92 -6.82
N LEU A 464 -37.00 6.99 -7.78
CA LEU A 464 -35.71 6.41 -8.12
C LEU A 464 -34.73 7.44 -8.72
N PHE A 465 -35.20 8.38 -9.55
CA PHE A 465 -34.39 9.51 -10.01
C PHE A 465 -33.97 10.42 -8.84
N THR A 466 -34.89 10.72 -7.92
CA THR A 466 -34.56 11.54 -6.74
C THR A 466 -33.49 10.88 -5.87
N LEU A 467 -33.59 9.56 -5.66
CA LEU A 467 -32.55 8.76 -5.00
C LEU A 467 -31.24 8.77 -5.79
N ALA A 468 -31.32 8.57 -7.11
CA ALA A 468 -30.16 8.55 -7.99
C ALA A 468 -29.44 9.90 -8.04
N ASP A 469 -30.13 11.03 -8.00
CA ASP A 469 -29.55 12.39 -8.08
C ASP A 469 -29.03 12.89 -6.73
N ALA A 470 -29.60 12.40 -5.63
CA ALA A 470 -29.18 12.78 -4.28
C ALA A 470 -27.79 12.23 -3.89
N PHE A 471 -27.26 11.25 -4.62
CA PHE A 471 -26.01 10.55 -4.30
C PHE A 471 -24.76 11.04 -5.07
N PRO A 472 -24.78 11.28 -6.40
CA PRO A 472 -23.59 11.68 -7.16
C PRO A 472 -23.22 13.16 -6.99
N LYS A 473 -24.11 14.02 -6.47
CA LYS A 473 -23.90 15.48 -6.42
C LYS A 473 -23.66 16.08 -5.02
N ARG A 474 -23.69 15.31 -3.93
CA ARG A 474 -23.63 15.88 -2.57
C ARG A 474 -22.67 15.14 -1.63
N ALA A 475 -21.38 15.32 -1.86
CA ALA A 475 -20.45 15.47 -0.76
C ALA A 475 -20.65 16.82 -0.01
N LEU A 476 -21.52 17.72 -0.48
CA LEU A 476 -21.85 19.01 0.15
C LEU A 476 -23.30 19.45 -0.19
N LEU A 477 -24.06 19.87 0.84
CA LEU A 477 -25.15 20.89 0.84
C LEU A 477 -26.60 20.54 0.43
N HIS A 478 -27.47 20.46 1.45
CA HIS A 478 -28.93 20.68 1.55
C HIS A 478 -29.87 19.46 1.63
N GLU A 479 -30.79 19.51 2.59
CA GLU A 479 -31.76 18.47 2.97
C GLU A 479 -33.15 18.62 2.32
N ASP A 480 -33.47 19.77 1.72
CA ASP A 480 -34.83 20.04 1.25
C ASP A 480 -34.90 20.12 -0.28
N SER A 481 -35.75 19.31 -0.93
CA SER A 481 -36.61 19.76 -2.05
C SER A 481 -37.29 18.65 -2.88
N GLY A 482 -36.75 17.42 -2.97
CA GLY A 482 -37.19 16.50 -4.04
C GLY A 482 -38.60 15.90 -3.89
N VAL A 483 -38.98 15.49 -2.68
CA VAL A 483 -40.28 14.83 -2.43
C VAL A 483 -41.40 15.85 -2.24
N TYR A 484 -41.09 17.06 -1.74
CA TYR A 484 -42.07 18.12 -1.55
C TYR A 484 -42.64 18.63 -2.89
N THR A 485 -41.84 18.67 -3.95
CA THR A 485 -42.30 19.05 -5.30
C THR A 485 -43.16 18.00 -5.99
N LEU A 486 -43.20 16.75 -5.49
CA LEU A 486 -44.09 15.70 -6.03
C LEU A 486 -45.55 15.98 -5.72
N MET A 487 -45.84 16.64 -4.59
CA MET A 487 -47.21 17.03 -4.23
C MET A 487 -47.69 18.33 -4.87
N VAL A 488 -46.78 19.22 -5.26
CA VAL A 488 -47.12 20.63 -5.56
C VAL A 488 -46.96 20.98 -7.05
N SER A 489 -46.53 20.06 -7.92
CA SER A 489 -46.40 20.36 -9.36
C SER A 489 -47.72 20.32 -10.15
N GLY A 490 -48.87 20.44 -9.48
CA GLY A 490 -50.12 20.84 -10.09
C GLY A 490 -50.66 22.01 -9.29
N ASN A 491 -50.91 23.14 -9.92
CA ASN A 491 -51.61 24.30 -9.33
C ASN A 491 -53.07 24.00 -8.96
N ASP A 492 -53.43 22.74 -8.73
CA ASP A 492 -54.79 22.29 -8.46
C ASP A 492 -54.88 21.65 -7.08
N GLU A 493 -55.86 22.10 -6.30
CA GLU A 493 -56.23 21.61 -4.96
C GLU A 493 -56.69 20.13 -4.92
N SER A 494 -56.47 19.37 -5.99
CA SER A 494 -56.88 17.97 -6.13
C SER A 494 -55.67 17.03 -6.18
N ILE A 495 -55.33 16.45 -5.03
CA ILE A 495 -54.45 15.28 -4.99
C ILE A 495 -55.25 14.12 -5.60
N SER A 496 -54.78 13.55 -6.72
CA SER A 496 -55.50 12.48 -7.41
C SER A 496 -55.43 11.16 -6.63
N LEU A 497 -56.46 10.32 -6.77
CA LEU A 497 -56.49 8.94 -6.28
C LEU A 497 -55.17 8.17 -6.55
N ASP A 498 -54.66 8.29 -7.77
CA ASP A 498 -53.42 7.65 -8.20
C ASP A 498 -52.22 8.02 -7.33
N SER A 499 -52.22 9.23 -6.77
CA SER A 499 -51.13 9.77 -5.96
C SER A 499 -51.03 9.07 -4.59
N PHE A 500 -52.16 8.77 -3.94
CA PHE A 500 -52.17 8.08 -2.65
C PHE A 500 -51.76 6.60 -2.79
N TYR A 501 -52.31 5.89 -3.78
CA TYR A 501 -51.91 4.50 -4.04
C TYR A 501 -50.42 4.39 -4.38
N ALA A 502 -49.89 5.32 -5.16
CA ALA A 502 -48.48 5.33 -5.53
C ALA A 502 -47.55 5.62 -4.35
N LEU A 503 -47.93 6.51 -3.42
CA LEU A 503 -47.16 6.75 -2.19
C LEU A 503 -47.13 5.50 -1.30
N GLY A 504 -48.25 4.79 -1.14
CA GLY A 504 -48.28 3.55 -0.35
C GLY A 504 -47.42 2.45 -0.98
N ARG A 505 -47.47 2.29 -2.30
CA ARG A 505 -46.59 1.37 -3.05
C ARG A 505 -45.12 1.80 -3.02
N THR A 506 -44.84 3.10 -2.90
CA THR A 506 -43.49 3.64 -2.73
C THR A 506 -42.93 3.26 -1.36
N LEU A 507 -43.70 3.39 -0.28
CA LEU A 507 -43.31 2.88 1.05
C LEU A 507 -43.02 1.38 1.00
N GLN A 508 -43.88 0.60 0.32
CA GLN A 508 -43.66 -0.84 0.11
C GLN A 508 -42.35 -1.15 -0.63
N PHE A 509 -42.00 -0.36 -1.64
CA PHE A 509 -40.73 -0.51 -2.36
C PHE A 509 -39.52 -0.11 -1.50
N LEU A 510 -39.61 0.99 -0.74
CA LEU A 510 -38.54 1.41 0.18
C LEU A 510 -38.24 0.35 1.26
N LYS A 511 -39.22 -0.48 1.65
CA LYS A 511 -39.02 -1.65 2.54
C LYS A 511 -38.13 -2.73 1.93
N THR A 512 -38.11 -2.84 0.59
CA THR A 512 -37.28 -3.83 -0.13
C THR A 512 -35.84 -3.36 -0.33
N LEU A 513 -35.54 -2.09 -0.04
CA LEU A 513 -34.20 -1.53 -0.11
C LEU A 513 -33.41 -1.83 1.18
N PRO A 514 -32.07 -1.98 1.11
CA PRO A 514 -31.23 -2.20 2.29
C PRO A 514 -31.33 -1.04 3.28
N GLN A 515 -31.39 -1.37 4.57
CA GLN A 515 -31.48 -0.41 5.68
C GLN A 515 -30.30 0.59 5.71
N ASN A 516 -29.16 0.24 5.12
CA ASN A 516 -27.93 1.05 5.12
C ASN A 516 -27.92 2.18 4.06
N PHE A 517 -29.01 2.34 3.29
CA PHE A 517 -29.14 3.48 2.38
C PHE A 517 -29.37 4.78 3.17
N ALA A 518 -28.34 5.62 3.26
CA ALA A 518 -28.29 6.84 4.08
C ALA A 518 -29.46 7.83 3.91
N LYS A 519 -30.24 7.75 2.82
CA LYS A 519 -31.38 8.65 2.55
C LYS A 519 -32.75 7.96 2.50
N VAL A 520 -32.85 6.65 2.72
CA VAL A 520 -34.14 5.96 2.85
C VAL A 520 -34.94 6.54 4.01
N ALA A 521 -34.28 6.85 5.13
CA ALA A 521 -34.89 7.51 6.27
C ALA A 521 -35.45 8.90 5.92
N LEU A 522 -34.72 9.70 5.13
CA LEU A 522 -35.16 11.03 4.71
C LEU A 522 -36.36 10.98 3.76
N ILE A 523 -36.39 10.04 2.81
CA ILE A 523 -37.54 9.89 1.91
C ILE A 523 -38.77 9.39 2.67
N LYS A 524 -38.58 8.43 3.59
CA LYS A 524 -39.65 8.01 4.50
C LYS A 524 -40.18 9.20 5.29
N LYS A 525 -39.28 10.01 5.89
CA LYS A 525 -39.63 11.24 6.61
C LYS A 525 -40.45 12.20 5.73
N ASN A 526 -40.05 12.46 4.49
CA ASN A 526 -40.79 13.37 3.61
C ASN A 526 -42.19 12.83 3.23
N ILE A 527 -42.33 11.51 3.01
CA ILE A 527 -43.64 10.88 2.80
C ILE A 527 -44.49 11.00 4.09
N PHE A 528 -43.87 10.86 5.26
CA PHE A 528 -44.55 11.03 6.54
C PHE A 528 -45.01 12.48 6.76
N ASP A 529 -44.15 13.45 6.49
CA ASP A 529 -44.48 14.88 6.58
C ASP A 529 -45.62 15.24 5.61
N ALA A 530 -45.65 14.63 4.43
CA ALA A 530 -46.72 14.79 3.46
C ALA A 530 -48.07 14.25 3.94
N VAL A 531 -48.09 13.03 4.49
CA VAL A 531 -49.28 12.41 5.09
C VAL A 531 -49.80 13.27 6.25
N ASN A 532 -48.91 13.73 7.14
CA ASN A 532 -49.25 14.60 8.26
C ASN A 532 -49.83 15.95 7.78
N THR A 533 -49.17 16.60 6.82
CA THR A 533 -49.52 17.96 6.39
C THR A 533 -50.80 18.00 5.54
N HIS A 534 -51.04 17.02 4.67
CA HIS A 534 -52.14 17.09 3.68
C HIS A 534 -53.29 16.12 3.92
N ILE A 535 -53.08 15.01 4.63
CA ILE A 535 -54.18 14.06 4.94
C ILE A 535 -54.69 14.37 6.35
N ILE A 536 -53.81 14.31 7.35
CA ILE A 536 -54.21 14.47 8.77
C ILE A 536 -54.70 15.90 9.06
N THR A 537 -54.02 16.94 8.55
CA THR A 537 -54.47 18.33 8.74
C THR A 537 -55.75 18.68 7.96
N LYS A 538 -55.95 18.10 6.77
CA LYS A 538 -57.10 18.42 5.89
C LYS A 538 -58.36 17.60 6.23
N TYR A 539 -58.16 16.37 6.70
CA TYR A 539 -59.19 15.45 7.16
C TYR A 539 -58.93 15.04 8.62
N PRO A 540 -58.95 16.00 9.56
CA PRO A 540 -58.77 15.69 10.96
C PRO A 540 -59.95 14.84 11.45
N LEU A 541 -59.65 13.94 12.38
CA LEU A 541 -60.61 13.07 13.07
C LEU A 541 -61.46 13.87 14.08
N ASP A 542 -62.19 14.85 13.57
CA ASP A 542 -63.14 15.67 14.29
C ASP A 542 -64.59 15.25 13.97
N ASP A 543 -65.55 15.85 14.65
CA ASP A 543 -66.99 15.55 14.48
C ASP A 543 -67.49 15.77 13.03
N ASN A 544 -66.71 16.45 12.19
CA ASN A 544 -66.99 16.70 10.78
C ASN A 544 -66.22 15.79 9.82
N PHE A 545 -65.45 14.83 10.32
CA PHE A 545 -64.61 13.93 9.52
C PHE A 545 -65.43 13.23 8.43
N TYR A 546 -66.52 12.54 8.82
CA TYR A 546 -67.40 11.83 7.89
C TYR A 546 -67.99 12.75 6.82
N ALA A 547 -68.38 13.98 7.16
CA ALA A 547 -68.93 14.95 6.22
C ALA A 547 -67.88 15.52 5.24
N LYS A 548 -66.60 15.51 5.63
CA LYS A 548 -65.48 15.91 4.77
C LYS A 548 -65.08 14.79 3.81
N ILE A 549 -65.02 13.54 4.28
CA ILE A 549 -64.64 12.39 3.44
C ILE A 549 -65.79 11.88 2.56
N SER A 550 -67.06 12.07 2.96
CA SER A 550 -68.24 11.65 2.18
C SER A 550 -68.38 12.40 0.85
N LYS A 551 -67.65 13.50 0.66
CA LYS A 551 -67.58 14.28 -0.58
C LYS A 551 -66.53 13.72 -1.55
N LEU A 552 -65.70 12.78 -1.11
CA LEU A 552 -64.68 12.12 -1.93
C LEU A 552 -65.29 10.91 -2.66
N SER A 553 -64.72 10.57 -3.82
CA SER A 553 -65.10 9.33 -4.49
C SER A 553 -64.60 8.12 -3.69
N SER A 554 -65.31 6.98 -3.80
CA SER A 554 -64.92 5.73 -3.12
C SER A 554 -63.47 5.33 -3.41
N GLY A 555 -63.01 5.51 -4.66
CA GLY A 555 -61.63 5.27 -5.02
C GLY A 555 -60.66 6.12 -4.20
N VAL A 556 -60.89 7.44 -4.07
CA VAL A 556 -60.03 8.34 -3.27
C VAL A 556 -59.94 7.89 -1.82
N ILE A 557 -61.06 7.45 -1.24
CA ILE A 557 -61.10 6.89 0.12
C ILE A 557 -60.23 5.63 0.20
N ASP A 558 -60.37 4.68 -0.74
CA ASP A 558 -59.58 3.45 -0.77
C ASP A 558 -58.07 3.72 -0.91
N GLY A 559 -57.69 4.72 -1.70
CA GLY A 559 -56.31 5.16 -1.86
C GLY A 559 -55.71 5.76 -0.59
N ILE A 560 -56.47 6.60 0.11
CA ILE A 560 -56.09 7.17 1.41
C ILE A 560 -55.91 6.05 2.44
N VAL A 561 -56.87 5.13 2.53
CA VAL A 561 -56.81 3.97 3.44
C VAL A 561 -55.59 3.11 3.15
N PHE A 562 -55.29 2.84 1.87
CA PHE A 562 -54.12 2.06 1.49
C PHE A 562 -52.80 2.73 1.89
N LEU A 563 -52.64 4.04 1.64
CA LEU A 563 -51.45 4.79 2.05
C LEU A 563 -51.29 4.80 3.57
N LEU A 564 -52.37 5.07 4.30
CA LEU A 564 -52.35 5.09 5.76
C LEU A 564 -52.03 3.71 6.34
N LYS A 565 -52.52 2.64 5.72
CA LYS A 565 -52.18 1.26 6.10
C LYS A 565 -50.69 0.98 5.93
N GLU A 566 -50.11 1.34 4.79
CA GLU A 566 -48.67 1.17 4.56
C GLU A 566 -47.82 2.07 5.47
N TYR A 567 -48.31 3.27 5.78
CA TYR A 567 -47.73 4.19 6.77
C TYR A 567 -47.73 3.57 8.18
N ALA A 568 -48.86 3.03 8.64
CA ALA A 568 -48.99 2.41 9.95
C ALA A 568 -48.12 1.15 10.08
N LEU A 569 -48.07 0.32 9.02
CA LEU A 569 -47.20 -0.86 8.95
C LEU A 569 -45.71 -0.51 8.95
N GLU A 570 -45.33 0.70 8.55
CA GLU A 570 -43.92 1.14 8.57
C GLU A 570 -43.51 1.69 9.95
N LYS A 571 -44.44 2.27 10.71
CA LYS A 571 -44.14 3.03 11.93
C LYS A 571 -44.18 2.23 13.24
N TYR A 572 -44.53 0.94 13.22
CA TYR A 572 -44.79 0.05 14.38
C TYR A 572 -44.51 0.65 15.77
N ASN A 573 -45.48 1.42 16.26
CA ASN A 573 -45.68 1.72 17.66
C ASN A 573 -47.21 1.86 17.82
N GLU A 574 -47.79 1.36 18.92
CA GLU A 574 -49.25 1.23 19.13
C GLU A 574 -50.08 2.44 18.69
N GLU A 575 -49.50 3.64 18.74
CA GLU A 575 -50.08 4.91 18.34
C GLU A 575 -50.48 4.96 16.85
N GLY A 576 -49.68 4.40 15.94
CA GLY A 576 -50.01 4.34 14.51
C GLY A 576 -51.16 3.38 14.18
N TYR A 577 -51.30 2.31 14.98
CA TYR A 577 -52.44 1.39 14.88
C TYR A 577 -53.72 2.02 15.44
N ARG A 578 -53.61 2.79 16.54
CA ARG A 578 -54.73 3.56 17.12
C ARG A 578 -55.20 4.70 16.22
N GLU A 579 -54.29 5.38 15.52
CA GLU A 579 -54.61 6.37 14.48
C GLU A 579 -55.33 5.73 13.29
N LEU A 580 -54.84 4.58 12.79
CA LEU A 580 -55.51 3.84 11.72
C LEU A 580 -56.87 3.26 12.11
N GLN A 581 -57.09 2.98 13.40
CA GLN A 581 -58.40 2.57 13.93
C GLN A 581 -59.37 3.74 14.12
N ARG A 582 -58.85 4.97 14.25
CA ARG A 582 -59.68 6.17 14.37
C ARG A 582 -60.15 6.68 13.00
N VAL A 583 -59.28 6.65 11.98
CA VAL A 583 -59.60 6.89 10.54
C VAL A 583 -60.52 5.80 10.01
#